data_AF-A0A9E1NTS7-F1
#
_entry.id   AF-A0A9E1NTS7-F1
#
_cell.length_a   1.000
_cell.length_b   1.000
_cell.length_c   1.000
_cell.angle_alpha   90.00
_cell.angle_beta   90.00
_cell.angle_gamma   90.00
#
_symmetry.space_group_name_H-M   'P 1'
#
loop_
_entity.id
_entity.type
_entity.pdbx_description
1 polymer ?
#
loop_
_entity_poly.entity_id
_entity_poly.type
_entity_poly.pdbx_seq_one_letter_code
_entity_poly.pdbx_strand_id
1 'polypeptide(L)'
;MKLVLSPDEMIVRFAFSKNHVTRKDKTDRNGNILKGEMKVKSALFNPVPADNKASVSRISGLDNRSIWFIGKVVEKERQEKGRPESLRGRAEVIVSQVHEAGLMVVPAEPPPKHANIEGYKSESEEFNAQQKLARLSTGYLVRDENPSIDNILKENLAISKLFKNHI
;
A
#
# COMPACT_ATOMS: atom_id res chain seq x y z
N MET A 1 3.15 -24.41 -11.06
CA MET A 1 3.48 -24.31 -9.62
C MET A 1 3.27 -22.86 -9.22
N LYS A 2 2.26 -22.52 -8.40
CA LYS A 2 2.07 -21.13 -7.94
C LYS A 2 3.25 -20.78 -7.04
N LEU A 3 3.98 -19.72 -7.37
CA LEU A 3 5.05 -19.20 -6.50
C LEU A 3 4.41 -18.72 -5.19
N VAL A 4 4.77 -19.38 -4.10
CA VAL A 4 4.34 -18.99 -2.75
C VAL A 4 5.36 -17.99 -2.23
N LEU A 5 4.90 -16.81 -1.80
CA LEU A 5 5.78 -15.83 -1.17
C LEU A 5 6.22 -16.29 0.22
N SER A 6 7.40 -15.86 0.64
CA SER A 6 7.87 -16.10 2.00
C SER A 6 6.85 -15.54 3.02
N PRO A 7 6.52 -16.26 4.10
CA PRO A 7 5.66 -15.74 5.16
C PRO A 7 6.16 -14.43 5.76
N ASP A 8 7.47 -14.20 5.76
CA ASP A 8 8.09 -12.98 6.29
C ASP A 8 8.22 -11.85 5.25
N GLU A 9 7.74 -12.07 4.02
CA GLU A 9 7.76 -11.04 2.98
C GLU A 9 6.88 -9.86 3.40
N MET A 10 7.44 -8.66 3.32
CA MET A 10 6.70 -7.42 3.52
C MET A 10 6.02 -7.00 2.22
N ILE A 11 4.72 -6.68 2.31
CA ILE A 11 3.95 -6.11 1.21
C ILE A 11 3.36 -4.77 1.62
N VAL A 12 3.07 -3.94 0.62
CA VAL A 12 2.51 -2.62 0.79
C VAL A 12 1.28 -2.43 -0.08
N ARG A 13 0.29 -1.72 0.46
CA ARG A 13 -0.84 -1.20 -0.30
C ARG A 13 -0.92 0.31 -0.21
N PHE A 14 -0.98 0.97 -1.36
CA PHE A 14 -1.02 2.43 -1.45
C PHE A 14 -2.44 2.98 -1.27
N ALA A 15 -2.55 4.05 -0.50
CA ALA A 15 -3.81 4.70 -0.18
C ALA A 15 -3.98 5.99 -1.00
N PHE A 16 -5.05 6.06 -1.79
CA PHE A 16 -5.37 7.22 -2.64
C PHE A 16 -6.62 7.98 -2.17
N SER A 17 -7.45 7.37 -1.32
CA SER A 17 -8.70 7.97 -0.83
C SER A 17 -8.69 8.24 0.68
N LYS A 18 -9.46 9.25 1.10
CA LYS A 18 -9.77 9.53 2.52
C LYS A 18 -10.52 8.38 3.20
N ASN A 19 -11.15 7.52 2.40
CA ASN A 19 -11.81 6.31 2.87
C ASN A 19 -10.84 5.18 3.16
N HIS A 20 -9.59 5.25 2.72
CA HIS A 20 -8.58 4.23 3.00
C HIS A 20 -7.81 4.50 4.29
N VAL A 21 -7.63 5.77 4.64
CA VAL A 21 -6.74 6.19 5.73
C VAL A 21 -7.29 7.42 6.44
N THR A 22 -6.97 7.56 7.71
CA THR A 22 -7.26 8.78 8.49
C THR A 22 -6.12 9.03 9.45
N ARG A 23 -5.76 10.30 9.68
CA ARG A 23 -4.79 10.63 10.72
C ARG A 23 -5.53 10.82 12.03
N LYS A 24 -5.01 10.21 13.08
CA LYS A 24 -5.40 10.48 14.44
C LYS A 24 -4.23 11.21 15.09
N ASP A 25 -4.43 12.48 15.39
CA ASP A 25 -3.43 13.24 16.11
C ASP A 25 -3.51 12.87 17.59
N LYS A 26 -2.37 12.45 18.16
CA LYS A 26 -2.20 12.33 19.59
C LYS A 26 -1.83 13.71 20.11
N THR A 27 -2.68 14.29 20.95
CA THR A 27 -2.42 15.58 21.59
C THR A 27 -1.95 15.42 23.03
N ASP A 28 -1.15 16.36 23.51
CA ASP A 28 -0.86 16.51 24.93
C ASP A 28 -2.07 17.12 25.69
N ARG A 29 -1.91 17.32 27.01
CA ARG A 29 -2.94 17.94 27.86
C ARG A 29 -3.26 19.39 27.49
N ASN A 30 -2.39 20.05 26.72
CA ASN A 30 -2.51 21.43 26.30
C ASN A 30 -3.07 21.55 24.87
N GLY A 31 -3.39 20.43 24.23
CA GLY A 31 -3.90 20.40 22.85
C GLY A 31 -2.81 20.43 21.78
N ASN A 32 -1.52 20.36 22.12
CA ASN A 32 -0.44 20.32 21.14
C ASN A 32 -0.34 18.92 20.53
N ILE A 33 -0.18 18.83 19.21
CA ILE A 33 0.01 17.56 18.51
C ILE A 33 1.39 17.00 18.85
N LEU A 34 1.41 15.88 19.59
CA LEU A 34 2.62 15.13 19.92
C LEU A 34 3.07 14.24 18.77
N LYS A 35 2.10 13.54 18.15
CA LYS A 35 2.38 12.61 17.05
C LYS A 35 1.10 12.36 16.25
N GLY A 36 1.15 12.53 14.94
CA GLY A 36 0.12 12.04 14.05
C GLY A 36 0.30 10.55 13.81
N GLU A 37 -0.72 9.74 14.04
CA GLU A 37 -0.72 8.32 13.68
C GLU A 37 -1.68 8.07 12.53
N MET A 38 -1.24 7.32 11.52
CA MET A 38 -2.13 6.89 10.46
C MET A 38 -2.95 5.69 10.93
N LYS A 39 -4.27 5.86 10.98
CA LYS A 39 -5.22 4.76 11.06
C LYS A 39 -5.54 4.25 9.66
N VAL A 40 -5.19 2.99 9.40
CA VAL A 40 -5.61 2.26 8.20
C VAL A 40 -7.08 1.85 8.34
N LYS A 41 -7.89 2.06 7.31
CA LYS A 41 -9.29 1.62 7.25
C LYS A 41 -9.39 0.32 6.46
N SER A 42 -10.38 -0.53 6.81
CA SER A 42 -10.67 -1.79 6.11
C SER A 42 -10.85 -1.58 4.61
N ALA A 43 -11.52 -0.49 4.22
CA ALA A 43 -11.75 -0.12 2.82
C ALA A 43 -10.47 0.00 1.97
N LEU A 44 -9.30 0.20 2.59
CA LEU A 44 -8.04 0.11 1.85
C LEU A 44 -7.89 -1.28 1.23
N PHE A 45 -8.19 -2.34 1.98
CA PHE A 45 -8.05 -3.74 1.56
C PHE A 45 -9.26 -4.31 0.83
N ASN A 46 -10.20 -3.48 0.38
CA ASN A 46 -11.30 -3.95 -0.45
C ASN A 46 -10.73 -4.53 -1.76
N PRO A 47 -11.18 -5.73 -2.15
CA PRO A 47 -10.86 -6.26 -3.46
C PRO A 47 -11.53 -5.43 -4.55
N VAL A 48 -10.96 -5.47 -5.75
CA VAL A 48 -11.59 -4.90 -6.93
C VAL A 48 -12.77 -5.80 -7.31
N PRO A 49 -14.00 -5.28 -7.46
CA PRO A 49 -15.18 -6.11 -7.70
C PRO A 49 -15.11 -6.99 -8.96
N ALA A 50 -14.32 -6.57 -9.96
CA ALA A 50 -14.21 -7.26 -11.23
C ALA A 50 -13.44 -8.59 -11.15
N ASP A 51 -12.44 -8.69 -10.28
CA ASP A 51 -11.55 -9.87 -10.19
C ASP A 51 -11.44 -10.46 -8.78
N ASN A 52 -12.10 -9.83 -7.80
CA ASN A 52 -12.02 -10.12 -6.38
C ASN A 52 -10.58 -10.12 -5.81
N LYS A 53 -9.74 -9.19 -6.28
CA LYS A 53 -8.32 -9.09 -5.87
C LYS A 53 -7.97 -7.73 -5.31
N ALA A 54 -7.03 -7.71 -4.37
CA ALA A 54 -6.42 -6.48 -3.89
C ALA A 54 -4.95 -6.40 -4.29
N SER A 55 -4.63 -5.53 -5.27
CA SER A 55 -3.26 -5.23 -5.68
C SER A 55 -2.37 -4.67 -4.57
N VAL A 56 -1.17 -5.21 -4.46
CA VAL A 56 -0.13 -4.84 -3.49
C VAL A 56 1.25 -4.89 -4.18
N SER A 57 2.24 -4.26 -3.55
CA SER A 57 3.64 -4.36 -3.99
C SER A 57 4.46 -5.05 -2.93
N ARG A 58 5.38 -5.92 -3.35
CA ARG A 58 6.37 -6.58 -2.49
C ARG A 58 7.50 -5.58 -2.21
N ILE A 59 7.84 -5.39 -0.93
CA ILE A 59 8.77 -4.33 -0.50
C ILE A 59 9.97 -4.85 0.28
N SER A 60 10.11 -6.16 0.47
CA SER A 60 11.32 -6.72 1.09
C SER A 60 12.58 -6.30 0.33
N GLY A 61 13.55 -5.79 1.10
CA GLY A 61 14.82 -5.27 0.60
C GLY A 61 14.76 -3.86 0.00
N LEU A 62 13.62 -3.18 0.06
CA LEU A 62 13.49 -1.78 -0.39
C LEU A 62 13.64 -0.81 0.78
N ASP A 63 14.29 0.32 0.52
CA ASP A 63 14.32 1.43 1.48
C ASP A 63 13.03 2.27 1.42
N ASN A 64 12.85 3.16 2.40
CA ASN A 64 11.66 3.99 2.50
C ASN A 64 11.41 4.83 1.22
N ARG A 65 12.49 5.36 0.63
CA ARG A 65 12.43 6.20 -0.58
C ARG A 65 11.95 5.40 -1.80
N SER A 66 12.44 4.18 -1.97
CA SER A 66 12.05 3.28 -3.08
C SER A 66 10.59 2.87 -2.99
N ILE A 67 10.08 2.61 -1.78
CA ILE A 67 8.66 2.28 -1.58
C ILE A 67 7.77 3.48 -1.96
N TRP A 68 8.15 4.70 -1.58
CA TRP A 68 7.42 5.90 -2.00
C TRP A 68 7.50 6.15 -3.51
N PHE A 69 8.66 5.87 -4.13
CA PHE A 69 8.80 5.93 -5.59
C PHE A 69 7.81 4.99 -6.29
N ILE A 70 7.67 3.74 -5.85
CA ILE A 70 6.65 2.82 -6.39
C ILE A 70 5.25 3.42 -6.24
N GLY A 71 4.92 3.97 -5.07
CA GLY A 71 3.62 4.60 -4.83
C GLY A 71 3.34 5.76 -5.79
N LYS A 72 4.36 6.55 -6.12
CA LYS A 72 4.27 7.65 -7.09
C LYS A 72 4.16 7.18 -8.55
N VAL A 73 4.80 6.06 -8.90
CA VAL A 73 4.59 5.42 -10.21
C VAL A 73 3.13 4.94 -10.32
N VAL A 74 2.61 4.26 -9.30
CA VAL A 74 1.21 3.82 -9.25
C VAL A 74 0.23 5.01 -9.30
N GLU A 75 0.54 6.12 -8.61
CA GLU A 75 -0.23 7.37 -8.69
C GLU A 75 -0.32 7.86 -10.15
N LYS A 76 0.82 7.94 -10.85
CA LYS A 76 0.88 8.40 -12.23
C LYS A 76 0.09 7.48 -13.17
N GLU A 77 0.26 6.16 -13.06
CA GLU A 77 -0.50 5.20 -13.88
C GLU A 77 -2.01 5.28 -13.65
N ARG A 78 -2.44 5.53 -12.40
CA ARG A 78 -3.86 5.76 -12.08
C ARG A 78 -4.38 7.03 -12.75
N GLN A 79 -3.61 8.11 -12.69
CA GLN A 79 -3.97 9.39 -13.33
C GLN A 79 -4.08 9.26 -14.85
N GLU A 80 -3.16 8.54 -15.49
CA GLU A 80 -3.21 8.22 -16.93
C GLU A 80 -4.47 7.43 -17.31
N LYS A 81 -5.00 6.63 -16.38
CA LYS A 81 -6.27 5.88 -16.51
C LYS A 81 -7.50 6.68 -16.06
N GLY A 82 -7.38 8.00 -15.87
CA GLY A 82 -8.49 8.88 -15.51
C GLY A 82 -8.90 8.84 -14.03
N ARG A 83 -8.04 8.33 -13.14
CA ARG A 83 -8.25 8.33 -11.67
C ARG A 83 -7.39 9.43 -11.04
N PRO A 84 -7.94 10.62 -10.75
CA PRO A 84 -7.15 11.80 -10.42
C PRO A 84 -6.62 11.82 -8.99
N GLU A 85 -6.92 10.81 -8.16
CA GLU A 85 -6.60 10.86 -6.74
C GLU A 85 -5.10 10.74 -6.47
N SER A 86 -4.58 11.68 -5.69
CA SER A 86 -3.20 11.64 -5.25
C SER A 86 -2.94 10.60 -4.16
N LEU A 87 -1.71 10.11 -4.11
CA LEU A 87 -1.20 9.26 -3.06
C LEU A 87 -1.29 9.99 -1.71
N ARG A 88 -1.99 9.40 -0.76
CA ARG A 88 -2.18 9.92 0.61
C ARG A 88 -1.28 9.24 1.63
N GLY A 89 -0.95 7.97 1.38
CA GLY A 89 -0.16 7.16 2.30
C GLY A 89 0.01 5.74 1.81
N ARG A 90 0.53 4.88 2.68
CA ARG A 90 0.71 3.45 2.43
C ARG A 90 0.46 2.65 3.70
N ALA A 91 0.02 1.41 3.54
CA ALA A 91 -0.13 0.45 4.62
C ALA A 91 0.76 -0.76 4.33
N GLU A 92 1.61 -1.10 5.27
CA GLU A 92 2.53 -2.23 5.21
C GLU A 92 2.01 -3.37 6.07
N VAL A 93 2.13 -4.61 5.57
CA VAL A 93 1.68 -5.82 6.25
C VAL A 93 2.60 -6.98 5.86
N ILE A 94 2.78 -7.94 6.77
CA ILE A 94 3.57 -9.15 6.52
C ILE A 94 2.68 -10.22 5.87
N VAL A 95 3.21 -11.02 4.94
CA VAL A 95 2.45 -12.10 4.26
C VAL A 95 1.83 -13.10 5.25
N SER A 96 2.52 -13.46 6.33
CA SER A 96 1.98 -14.34 7.39
C SER A 96 0.69 -13.79 8.00
N GLN A 97 0.60 -12.47 8.23
CA GLN A 97 -0.60 -11.81 8.73
C GLN A 97 -1.77 -11.85 7.73
N VAL A 98 -1.46 -11.86 6.43
CA VAL A 98 -2.47 -12.05 5.37
C VAL A 98 -3.01 -13.48 5.40
N HIS A 99 -2.13 -14.47 5.58
CA HIS A 99 -2.52 -15.86 5.73
C HIS A 99 -3.37 -16.10 6.99
N GLU A 100 -3.03 -15.46 8.10
CA GLU A 100 -3.85 -15.49 9.32
C GLU A 100 -5.24 -14.87 9.11
N ALA A 101 -5.41 -13.97 8.15
CA ALA A 101 -6.71 -13.41 7.78
C ALA A 101 -7.51 -14.33 6.84
N GLY A 102 -7.00 -15.53 6.54
CA GLY A 102 -7.64 -16.50 5.65
C GLY A 102 -7.48 -16.18 4.17
N LEU A 103 -6.58 -15.26 3.82
CA LEU A 103 -6.30 -14.82 2.46
C LEU A 103 -4.95 -15.36 1.99
N MET A 104 -4.62 -15.16 0.72
CA MET A 104 -3.33 -15.56 0.14
C MET A 104 -2.72 -14.41 -0.65
N VAL A 105 -1.39 -14.38 -0.74
CA VAL A 105 -0.67 -13.41 -1.57
C VAL A 105 -0.05 -14.12 -2.76
N VAL A 106 -0.45 -13.71 -3.96
CA VAL A 106 -0.05 -14.33 -5.23
C VAL A 106 0.75 -13.32 -6.06
N PRO A 107 2.02 -13.62 -6.44
CA PRO A 107 2.76 -12.79 -7.37
C PRO A 107 2.01 -12.57 -8.68
N ALA A 108 2.00 -11.32 -9.17
CA ALA A 108 1.17 -10.91 -10.30
C ALA A 108 1.93 -9.97 -11.24
N GLU A 109 3.14 -10.37 -11.63
CA GLU A 109 3.98 -9.64 -12.57
C GLU A 109 3.32 -9.55 -13.96
N PRO A 110 3.43 -8.44 -14.71
CA PRO A 110 4.05 -7.13 -14.37
C PRO A 110 3.14 -6.16 -13.59
N PRO A 111 3.66 -5.04 -13.01
CA PRO A 111 5.07 -4.61 -12.99
C PRO A 111 5.91 -5.28 -11.88
N PRO A 112 7.26 -5.28 -11.96
CA PRO A 112 8.15 -5.88 -10.96
C PRO A 112 7.73 -5.62 -9.52
N LYS A 113 7.73 -6.69 -8.72
CA LYS A 113 7.29 -6.72 -7.32
C LYS A 113 5.76 -6.63 -7.15
N HIS A 114 4.95 -6.65 -8.21
CA HIS A 114 3.49 -6.69 -8.08
C HIS A 114 3.01 -8.05 -7.56
N ALA A 115 2.00 -8.01 -6.69
CA ALA A 115 1.28 -9.17 -6.20
C ALA A 115 -0.18 -8.79 -5.92
N ASN A 116 -1.03 -9.80 -5.77
CA ASN A 116 -2.41 -9.64 -5.37
C ASN A 116 -2.65 -10.37 -4.06
N ILE A 117 -3.43 -9.76 -3.17
CA ILE A 117 -4.15 -10.48 -2.13
C ILE A 117 -5.40 -11.09 -2.78
N GLU A 118 -5.59 -12.40 -2.61
CA GLU A 118 -6.68 -13.20 -3.17
C GLU A 118 -7.33 -14.05 -2.06
N GLY A 119 -8.41 -14.76 -2.40
CA GLY A 119 -9.11 -15.67 -1.46
C GLY A 119 -10.20 -15.00 -0.63
N TYR A 120 -10.61 -13.79 -1.01
CA TYR A 120 -11.81 -13.13 -0.49
C TYR A 120 -13.04 -14.02 -0.77
N LYS A 121 -13.81 -14.34 0.29
CA LYS A 121 -14.93 -15.29 0.26
C LYS A 121 -16.27 -14.56 0.31
N SER A 122 -17.21 -14.99 1.17
CA SER A 122 -18.49 -14.32 1.34
C SER A 122 -18.32 -12.89 1.89
N GLU A 123 -19.27 -11.99 1.63
CA GLU A 123 -19.18 -10.58 2.06
C GLU A 123 -18.85 -10.41 3.56
N SER A 124 -19.41 -11.27 4.42
CA SER A 124 -19.15 -11.23 5.87
C SER A 124 -17.71 -11.63 6.22
N GLU A 125 -17.18 -12.68 5.58
CA GLU A 125 -15.79 -13.12 5.77
C GLU A 125 -14.80 -12.10 5.19
N GLU A 126 -15.12 -11.50 4.05
CA GLU A 126 -14.31 -10.43 3.44
C GLU A 126 -14.19 -9.24 4.38
N PHE A 127 -15.29 -8.78 4.97
CA PHE A 127 -15.29 -7.66 5.90
C PHE A 127 -14.42 -7.93 7.13
N ASN A 128 -14.48 -9.14 7.67
CA ASN A 128 -13.65 -9.56 8.80
C ASN A 128 -12.16 -9.62 8.43
N ALA A 129 -11.83 -10.16 7.26
CA ALA A 129 -10.45 -10.22 6.77
C ALA A 129 -9.88 -8.80 6.54
N GLN A 130 -10.63 -7.92 5.89
CA GLN A 130 -10.23 -6.53 5.64
C GLN A 130 -10.01 -5.74 6.93
N GLN A 131 -10.87 -5.91 7.94
CA GLN A 131 -10.69 -5.30 9.26
C GLN A 131 -9.45 -5.83 9.96
N LYS A 132 -9.21 -7.16 9.90
CA LYS A 132 -8.02 -7.78 10.49
C LYS A 132 -6.75 -7.24 9.84
N LEU A 133 -6.69 -7.16 8.51
CA LEU A 133 -5.56 -6.56 7.78
C LEU A 133 -5.35 -5.11 8.17
N ALA A 134 -6.40 -4.28 8.18
CA ALA A 134 -6.30 -2.87 8.55
C ALA A 134 -5.78 -2.67 9.98
N ARG A 135 -6.13 -3.55 10.91
CA ARG A 135 -5.64 -3.51 12.29
C ARG A 135 -4.18 -3.96 12.42
N LEU A 136 -3.75 -4.94 11.63
CA LEU A 136 -2.39 -5.50 11.67
C LEU A 136 -1.38 -4.65 10.88
N SER A 137 -1.87 -3.81 9.97
CA SER A 137 -1.01 -3.01 9.10
C SER A 137 -0.38 -1.83 9.82
N THR A 138 0.86 -1.52 9.45
CA THR A 138 1.53 -0.27 9.84
C THR A 138 1.30 0.79 8.77
N GLY A 139 0.78 1.95 9.16
CA GLY A 139 0.38 3.01 8.23
C GLY A 139 1.34 4.20 8.22
N TYR A 140 1.59 4.75 7.04
CA TYR A 140 2.43 5.94 6.84
C TYR A 140 1.73 6.95 5.92
N LEU A 141 1.71 8.23 6.28
CA LEU A 141 1.12 9.30 5.48
C LEU A 141 2.20 10.06 4.71
N VAL A 142 1.90 10.39 3.45
CA VAL A 142 2.81 11.22 2.62
C VAL A 142 3.13 12.54 3.31
N ARG A 143 2.12 13.19 3.89
CA ARG A 143 2.27 14.50 4.54
C ARG A 143 3.16 14.52 5.78
N ASP A 144 3.38 13.36 6.42
CA ASP A 144 4.23 13.25 7.61
C ASP A 144 5.70 12.96 7.21
N GLU A 145 5.95 12.64 5.95
CA GLU A 145 7.25 12.28 5.35
C GLU A 145 7.73 13.34 4.31
N ASN A 146 7.05 14.50 4.27
CA ASN A 146 6.66 15.18 3.02
C ASN A 146 7.74 15.89 2.18
N PRO A 147 8.74 16.64 2.69
CA PRO A 147 9.55 17.45 1.76
C PRO A 147 10.42 16.59 0.82
N SER A 148 10.73 15.33 1.16
CA SER A 148 11.50 14.45 0.28
C SER A 148 10.67 13.76 -0.80
N ILE A 149 9.34 13.62 -0.65
CA ILE A 149 8.52 12.75 -1.52
C ILE A 149 8.05 13.47 -2.79
N ASP A 150 7.65 14.73 -2.70
CA ASP A 150 7.10 15.47 -3.83
C ASP A 150 8.13 15.75 -4.94
N ASN A 151 9.43 15.70 -4.60
CA ASN A 151 10.52 15.80 -5.56
C ASN A 151 11.00 14.44 -6.12
N ILE A 152 10.55 13.29 -5.60
CA ILE A 152 11.06 11.96 -5.99
C ILE A 152 10.92 11.71 -7.50
N LEU A 153 9.79 12.10 -8.11
CA LEU A 153 9.60 11.92 -9.56
C LEU A 153 10.42 12.91 -10.40
N LYS A 154 10.68 14.12 -9.89
CA LYS A 154 11.45 15.16 -10.58
C LYS A 154 12.96 14.92 -10.49
N GLU A 155 13.45 14.49 -9.33
CA GLU A 155 14.86 14.15 -9.08
C GLU A 155 15.28 12.86 -9.81
N ASN A 156 14.39 11.87 -9.92
CA ASN A 156 14.70 10.58 -10.58
C ASN A 156 14.41 10.55 -12.09
N LEU A 157 13.97 11.64 -12.72
CA LEU A 157 13.90 11.72 -14.19
C LEU A 157 15.30 11.59 -14.85
N ALA A 158 16.37 11.87 -14.11
CA ALA A 158 17.75 11.53 -14.49
C ALA A 158 18.06 10.01 -14.44
N ILE A 159 17.30 9.22 -13.66
CA ILE A 159 17.45 7.76 -13.50
C ILE A 159 16.55 6.98 -14.48
N SER A 160 15.69 7.66 -15.25
CA SER A 160 14.72 7.03 -16.18
C SER A 160 15.34 6.15 -17.28
N LYS A 161 16.66 6.22 -17.51
CA LYS A 161 17.37 5.27 -18.40
C LYS A 161 17.60 3.89 -17.78
N LEU A 162 17.65 3.75 -16.45
CA LEU A 162 17.84 2.47 -15.76
C LEU A 162 16.53 1.73 -15.47
N PHE A 163 15.44 2.46 -15.20
CA PHE A 163 14.14 1.87 -14.85
C PHE A 163 13.38 1.25 -16.03
N LYS A 164 13.71 1.58 -17.29
CA LYS A 164 13.15 0.92 -18.47
C LYS A 164 13.47 -0.58 -18.56
N ASN A 165 14.46 -1.05 -17.80
CA ASN A 165 14.82 -2.48 -17.75
C ASN A 165 14.16 -3.20 -16.57
N HIS A 166 13.34 -2.52 -15.76
CA HIS A 166 12.61 -3.05 -14.60
C HIS A 166 11.11 -2.71 -14.68
N ILE A 167 10.58 -2.56 -15.90
CA ILE A 167 9.14 -2.52 -16.22
C ILE A 167 8.90 -3.52 -17.34
#